data_AF-A0A523BMY0-F1
#
_entry.id   AF-A0A523BMY0-F1
#
_cell.length_a   1.000
_cell.length_b   1.000
_cell.length_c   1.000
_cell.angle_alpha   90.00
_cell.angle_beta   90.00
_cell.angle_gamma   90.00
#
_symmetry.space_group_name_H-M   'P 1'
#
loop_
_entity.id
_entity.type
_entity.pdbx_description
1 polymer ?
#
loop_
_entity_poly.entity_id
_entity_poly.type
_entity_poly.pdbx_seq_one_letter_code
_entity_poly.pdbx_strand_id
1 'polypeptide(L)'
;EWPRIKVANIKDLKEKEPIIFNYPLENTPNILVKLGKRVTNGVGPGEDIVAYSQICQHLGCMVKFMPAGSSKEFPDKNLFYCPCHAGFYDADDGAKILAGPPLYPLPPVKLEYDSSTGDIHAVGMGPPVIFGKGPPGSTEVWRDLIGGKLVKEGG
;
A
#
# COMPACT_ATOMS: atom_id res chain seq x y z
N GLU A 1 -17.70 -8.44 -5.48
CA GLU A 1 -16.85 -9.10 -4.47
C GLU A 1 -15.40 -8.70 -4.69
N TRP A 2 -14.57 -8.69 -3.66
CA TRP A 2 -13.15 -8.38 -3.80
C TRP A 2 -12.42 -9.58 -4.40
N PRO A 3 -11.57 -9.40 -5.43
CA PRO A 3 -10.73 -10.49 -5.89
C PRO A 3 -9.75 -10.87 -4.78
N ARG A 4 -9.50 -12.16 -4.61
CA ARG A 4 -8.39 -12.68 -3.80
C ARG A 4 -7.29 -13.08 -4.76
N ILE A 5 -6.15 -12.40 -4.71
CA ILE A 5 -5.00 -12.72 -5.58
C ILE A 5 -3.74 -12.91 -4.75
N LYS A 6 -2.91 -13.87 -5.14
CA LYS A 6 -1.55 -14.00 -4.63
C LYS A 6 -0.69 -12.85 -5.15
N VAL A 7 -0.05 -12.13 -4.24
CA VAL A 7 0.85 -11.01 -4.54
C VAL A 7 2.30 -11.45 -4.53
N ALA A 8 2.70 -12.24 -3.51
CA ALA A 8 4.05 -12.74 -3.33
C ALA A 8 4.05 -13.99 -2.43
N ASN A 9 5.18 -14.68 -2.35
CA ASN A 9 5.47 -15.58 -1.24
C ASN A 9 6.49 -14.90 -0.32
N ILE A 10 6.37 -15.09 0.99
CA ILE A 10 7.25 -14.48 1.99
C ILE A 10 8.74 -14.78 1.77
N LYS A 11 9.07 -15.96 1.22
CA LYS A 11 10.46 -16.34 0.92
C LYS A 11 11.10 -15.48 -0.17
N ASP A 12 10.28 -14.87 -1.02
CA ASP A 12 10.71 -14.04 -2.14
C ASP A 12 10.78 -12.55 -1.72
N LEU A 13 10.31 -12.20 -0.51
CA LEU A 13 10.39 -10.85 0.01
C LEU A 13 11.75 -10.56 0.64
N LYS A 14 12.37 -9.47 0.19
CA LYS A 14 13.53 -8.87 0.83
C LYS A 14 13.11 -7.64 1.62
N GLU A 15 13.74 -7.43 2.76
CA GLU A 15 13.46 -6.24 3.58
C GLU A 15 13.76 -4.97 2.79
N LYS A 16 12.84 -4.00 2.91
CA LYS A 16 12.96 -2.66 2.31
C LYS A 16 13.04 -2.64 0.78
N GLU A 17 12.81 -3.77 0.11
CA GLU A 17 12.66 -3.85 -1.34
C GLU A 17 11.15 -3.92 -1.69
N PRO A 18 10.57 -2.88 -2.30
CA PRO A 18 9.15 -2.85 -2.59
C PRO A 18 8.79 -3.72 -3.81
N ILE A 19 7.60 -4.33 -3.76
CA ILE A 19 6.94 -4.97 -4.91
C ILE A 19 5.78 -4.10 -5.36
N ILE A 20 5.72 -3.77 -6.65
CA ILE A 20 4.59 -3.09 -7.26
C ILE A 20 3.66 -4.12 -7.90
N PHE A 21 2.36 -4.03 -7.59
CA PHE A 21 1.33 -4.90 -8.14
C PHE A 21 0.02 -4.14 -8.33
N ASN A 22 -0.89 -4.66 -9.16
CA ASN A 22 -2.19 -4.04 -9.39
C ASN A 22 -3.28 -4.71 -8.54
N TYR A 23 -4.17 -3.90 -7.95
CA TYR A 23 -5.31 -4.34 -7.14
C TYR A 23 -6.27 -3.16 -6.83
N PRO A 24 -7.61 -3.36 -6.77
CA PRO A 24 -8.35 -4.56 -7.21
C PRO A 24 -8.55 -4.60 -8.73
N LEU A 25 -8.19 -3.53 -9.46
CA LEU A 25 -8.31 -3.44 -10.91
C LEU A 25 -6.93 -3.55 -11.58
N GLU A 26 -6.89 -4.05 -12.81
CA GLU A 26 -5.66 -4.29 -13.60
C GLU A 26 -4.80 -3.04 -13.82
N ASN A 27 -5.34 -1.85 -13.62
CA ASN A 27 -4.68 -0.55 -13.81
C ASN A 27 -4.56 0.28 -12.52
N THR A 28 -4.68 -0.36 -11.35
CA THR A 28 -4.65 0.32 -10.05
C THR A 28 -3.42 -0.13 -9.27
N PRO A 29 -2.29 0.61 -9.35
CA PRO A 29 -1.04 0.18 -8.73
C PRO A 29 -1.04 0.35 -7.21
N ASN A 30 -0.40 -0.62 -6.56
CA ASN A 30 -0.17 -0.71 -5.12
C ASN A 30 1.29 -1.06 -4.88
N ILE A 31 1.76 -0.78 -3.67
CA ILE A 31 3.13 -1.04 -3.22
C ILE A 31 3.08 -1.94 -1.99
N LEU A 32 3.73 -3.10 -2.05
CA LEU A 32 3.94 -4.02 -0.94
C LEU A 32 5.38 -3.91 -0.45
N VAL A 33 5.60 -3.86 0.86
CA VAL A 33 6.94 -3.79 1.45
C VAL A 33 7.02 -4.63 2.72
N LYS A 34 8.11 -5.40 2.86
CA LYS A 34 8.55 -5.97 4.14
C LYS A 34 9.45 -4.97 4.85
N LEU A 35 8.99 -4.42 5.98
CA LEU A 35 9.66 -3.30 6.65
C LEU A 35 10.84 -3.71 7.54
N GLY A 36 10.93 -4.99 7.93
CA GLY A 36 11.98 -5.51 8.82
C GLY A 36 11.77 -5.17 10.30
N LYS A 37 10.62 -4.57 10.66
CA LYS A 37 10.19 -4.35 12.04
C LYS A 37 8.68 -4.48 12.15
N ARG A 38 8.20 -4.98 13.29
CA ARG A 38 6.77 -5.08 13.58
C ARG A 38 6.10 -3.71 13.48
N VAL A 39 4.97 -3.65 12.78
CA VAL A 39 4.17 -2.43 12.61
C VAL A 39 2.68 -2.71 12.76
N THR A 40 1.90 -1.66 12.96
CA THR A 40 0.44 -1.74 13.00
C THR A 40 -0.08 -2.30 11.67
N ASN A 41 -0.96 -3.31 11.74
CA ASN A 41 -1.57 -4.00 10.59
C ASN A 41 -0.58 -4.74 9.67
N GLY A 42 0.67 -4.94 10.09
CA GLY A 42 1.60 -5.78 9.35
C GLY A 42 1.18 -7.25 9.41
N VAL A 43 1.27 -7.94 8.28
CA VAL A 43 1.01 -9.39 8.19
C VAL A 43 2.32 -10.19 8.17
N GLY A 44 2.19 -11.51 8.16
CA GLY A 44 3.33 -12.42 8.21
C GLY A 44 3.85 -12.67 9.63
N PRO A 45 4.82 -13.58 9.79
CA PRO A 45 5.34 -13.98 11.10
C PRO A 45 6.07 -12.85 11.83
N GLY A 46 6.61 -11.87 11.10
CA GLY A 46 7.24 -10.67 11.67
C GLY A 46 6.28 -9.51 11.91
N GLU A 47 5.02 -9.63 11.48
CA GLU A 47 4.02 -8.55 11.47
C GLU A 47 4.59 -7.25 10.89
N ASP A 48 5.38 -7.39 9.82
CA ASP A 48 6.20 -6.33 9.21
C ASP A 48 5.93 -6.13 7.72
N ILE A 49 4.97 -6.88 7.15
CA ILE A 49 4.61 -6.79 5.74
C ILE A 49 3.34 -5.97 5.59
N VAL A 50 3.42 -4.89 4.82
CA VAL A 50 2.31 -3.97 4.57
C VAL A 50 2.14 -3.72 3.08
N ALA A 51 0.94 -3.33 2.67
CA ALA A 51 0.69 -2.85 1.31
C ALA A 51 -0.31 -1.69 1.30
N TYR A 52 -0.07 -0.72 0.42
CA TYR A 52 -0.90 0.47 0.26
C TYR A 52 -1.06 0.83 -1.22
N SER A 53 -2.06 1.63 -1.55
CA SER A 53 -2.16 2.23 -2.88
C SER A 53 -0.88 3.00 -3.20
N GLN A 54 -0.35 2.81 -4.41
CA GLN A 54 0.79 3.57 -4.87
C GLN A 54 0.37 5.00 -5.27
N ILE A 55 -0.94 5.28 -5.36
CA ILE A 55 -1.47 6.53 -5.85
C ILE A 55 -1.57 7.55 -4.71
N CYS A 56 -0.82 8.64 -4.82
CA CYS A 56 -0.84 9.74 -3.86
C CYS A 56 -2.23 10.39 -3.80
N GLN A 57 -2.74 10.59 -2.57
CA GLN A 57 -4.06 11.16 -2.30
C GLN A 57 -4.16 12.68 -2.55
N HIS A 58 -3.07 13.34 -2.95
CA HIS A 58 -3.11 14.74 -3.36
C HIS A 58 -3.65 14.91 -4.78
N LEU A 59 -2.87 14.53 -5.79
CA LEU A 59 -3.20 14.71 -7.22
C LEU A 59 -2.80 13.50 -8.08
N GLY A 60 -2.71 12.31 -7.47
CA GLY A 60 -2.60 11.06 -8.21
C GLY A 60 -1.21 10.63 -8.69
N CYS A 61 -0.13 11.34 -8.33
CA CYS A 61 1.23 10.87 -8.62
C CYS A 61 1.56 9.55 -7.91
N MET A 62 2.46 8.75 -8.48
CA MET A 62 2.92 7.52 -7.83
C MET A 62 3.89 7.81 -6.70
N VAL A 63 3.61 7.28 -5.52
CA VAL A 63 4.52 7.27 -4.37
C VAL A 63 5.62 6.23 -4.56
N LYS A 64 6.76 6.49 -3.92
CA LYS A 64 7.91 5.59 -3.86
C LYS A 64 8.18 5.22 -2.42
N PHE A 65 8.69 4.02 -2.18
CA PHE A 65 9.20 3.67 -0.87
C PHE A 65 10.58 4.31 -0.63
N MET A 66 10.81 4.85 0.55
CA MET A 66 12.11 5.31 1.03
C MET A 66 12.37 4.64 2.39
N PRO A 67 13.43 3.83 2.53
CA PRO A 67 13.75 3.22 3.82
C PRO A 67 14.25 4.27 4.81
N ALA A 68 14.11 3.98 6.11
CA ALA A 68 14.71 4.76 7.18
C ALA A 68 16.20 5.04 6.90
N GLY A 69 16.62 6.28 7.16
CA GLY A 69 17.93 6.85 6.83
C GLY A 69 17.99 7.56 5.47
N SER A 70 16.97 7.44 4.62
CA SER A 70 16.99 8.02 3.26
C SER A 70 16.46 9.45 3.17
N SER A 71 15.67 9.91 4.16
CA SER A 71 15.14 11.27 4.23
C SER A 71 15.84 12.03 5.35
N LYS A 72 16.11 13.32 5.13
CA LYS A 72 16.66 14.20 6.16
C LYS A 72 15.57 14.71 7.11
N GLU A 73 14.35 14.83 6.60
CA GLU A 73 13.16 15.30 7.31
C GLU A 73 12.66 14.24 8.30
N PHE A 74 12.71 12.97 7.90
CA PHE A 74 12.26 11.84 8.71
C PHE A 74 13.30 10.69 8.70
N PRO A 75 14.47 10.88 9.34
CA PRO A 75 15.58 9.93 9.27
C PRO A 75 15.25 8.57 9.89
N ASP A 76 14.37 8.50 10.90
CA ASP A 76 14.09 7.25 11.63
C ASP A 76 12.87 6.49 11.09
N LYS A 77 12.29 6.93 9.96
CA LYS A 77 11.03 6.39 9.43
C LYS A 77 11.21 5.73 8.07
N ASN A 78 10.53 4.61 7.87
CA ASN A 78 10.24 4.18 6.51
C ASN A 78 9.09 5.03 5.96
N LEU A 79 9.19 5.45 4.70
CA LEU A 79 8.28 6.42 4.11
C LEU A 79 7.69 5.91 2.81
N PHE A 80 6.44 6.26 2.56
CA PHE A 80 5.98 6.43 1.19
C PHE A 80 6.08 7.91 0.84
N TYR A 81 6.84 8.22 -0.22
CA TYR A 81 7.15 9.58 -0.63
C TYR A 81 6.62 9.88 -2.03
N CYS A 82 5.87 10.97 -2.16
CA CYS A 82 5.42 11.53 -3.42
C CYS A 82 6.36 12.67 -3.87
N PRO A 83 7.10 12.52 -4.97
CA PRO A 83 8.07 13.53 -5.42
C PRO A 83 7.43 14.77 -6.05
N CYS A 84 6.16 14.72 -6.43
CA CYS A 84 5.52 15.83 -7.18
C CYS A 84 5.41 17.12 -6.35
N HIS A 85 5.04 17.00 -5.07
CA HIS A 85 4.82 18.14 -4.19
C HIS A 85 5.28 17.83 -2.75
N ALA A 86 6.30 16.99 -2.62
CA ALA A 86 6.88 16.58 -1.35
C ALA A 86 5.86 16.02 -0.33
N GLY A 87 5.02 15.07 -0.76
CA GLY A 87 4.08 14.39 0.14
C GLY A 87 4.76 13.24 0.87
N PHE A 88 4.66 13.20 2.19
CA PHE A 88 5.25 12.16 3.03
C PHE A 88 4.18 11.39 3.79
N TYR A 89 4.25 10.07 3.74
CA TYR A 89 3.39 9.16 4.51
C TYR A 89 4.25 8.20 5.34
N ASP A 90 3.82 7.91 6.57
CA ASP A 90 4.50 7.03 7.51
C ASP A 90 4.25 5.56 7.16
N ALA A 91 5.19 4.90 6.48
CA ALA A 91 5.03 3.50 6.11
C ALA A 91 5.00 2.58 7.35
N ASP A 92 5.53 3.05 8.48
CA ASP A 92 5.57 2.31 9.74
C ASP A 92 4.26 2.40 10.54
N ASP A 93 3.36 3.32 10.18
CA ASP A 93 2.12 3.56 10.91
C ASP A 93 0.97 3.98 9.99
N GLY A 94 0.33 2.99 9.38
CA GLY A 94 -0.93 3.16 8.65
C GLY A 94 -0.86 4.05 7.41
N ALA A 95 0.34 4.34 6.88
CA ALA A 95 0.55 5.35 5.84
C ALA A 95 -0.10 6.69 6.16
N LYS A 96 -0.12 7.08 7.44
CA LYS A 96 -0.61 8.39 7.87
C LYS A 96 0.24 9.50 7.30
N ILE A 97 -0.36 10.65 7.06
CA ILE A 97 0.34 11.82 6.50
C ILE A 97 1.31 12.36 7.53
N LEU A 98 2.55 12.62 7.11
CA LEU A 98 3.57 13.27 7.92
C LEU A 98 3.79 14.72 7.51
N ALA A 99 3.82 14.99 6.21
CA ALA A 99 4.06 16.32 5.65
C ALA A 99 3.62 16.42 4.19
N GLY A 100 3.60 17.66 3.68
CA GLY A 100 3.20 17.99 2.32
C GLY A 100 1.70 18.24 2.17
N PRO A 101 1.22 18.43 0.92
CA PRO A 101 -0.17 18.78 0.65
C PRO A 101 -1.22 17.66 0.75
N PRO A 102 -0.92 16.33 0.79
CA PRO A 102 -1.98 15.33 0.96
C PRO A 102 -2.82 15.55 2.22
N LEU A 103 -4.14 15.36 2.10
CA LEU A 103 -5.10 15.53 3.21
C LEU A 103 -5.59 14.20 3.82
N TYR A 104 -5.29 13.08 3.17
CA TYR A 104 -5.73 11.74 3.59
C TYR A 104 -4.58 10.72 3.52
N PRO A 105 -4.55 9.69 4.39
CA PRO A 105 -3.53 8.63 4.34
C PRO A 105 -3.65 7.82 3.05
N LEU A 106 -2.62 7.05 2.71
CA LEU A 106 -2.74 6.12 1.59
C LEU A 106 -3.75 5.00 1.94
N PRO A 107 -4.65 4.63 1.02
CA PRO A 107 -5.54 3.48 1.19
C PRO A 107 -4.73 2.20 1.44
N PRO A 108 -4.96 1.47 2.54
CA PRO A 108 -4.31 0.19 2.77
C PRO A 108 -4.90 -0.90 1.87
N VAL A 109 -4.05 -1.79 1.37
CA VAL A 109 -4.47 -3.07 0.83
C VAL A 109 -4.58 -4.04 1.99
N LYS A 110 -5.75 -4.68 2.14
CA LYS A 110 -5.93 -5.75 3.11
C LYS A 110 -5.19 -6.98 2.62
N LEU A 111 -4.21 -7.42 3.41
CA LEU A 111 -3.41 -8.59 3.13
C LEU A 111 -3.84 -9.78 4.00
N GLU A 112 -3.74 -10.98 3.43
CA GLU A 112 -3.80 -12.25 4.15
C GLU A 112 -2.48 -12.98 3.99
N TYR A 113 -1.93 -13.48 5.10
CA TYR A 113 -0.78 -14.37 5.11
C TYR A 113 -1.25 -15.81 5.35
N ASP A 114 -0.91 -16.71 4.43
CA ASP A 114 -1.11 -18.14 4.58
C ASP A 114 0.14 -18.78 5.19
N SER A 115 0.06 -19.20 6.45
CA SER A 115 1.19 -19.80 7.18
C SER A 115 1.56 -21.20 6.69
N SER A 116 0.68 -21.89 5.95
CA SER A 116 0.96 -23.24 5.43
C SER A 116 1.83 -23.21 4.16
N THR A 117 1.66 -22.17 3.35
CA THR A 117 2.37 -22.00 2.06
C THR A 117 3.41 -20.89 2.08
N GLY A 118 3.26 -19.92 2.99
CA GLY A 118 4.02 -18.68 3.01
C GLY A 118 3.47 -17.62 2.05
N ASP A 119 2.34 -17.84 1.41
CA ASP A 119 1.78 -16.92 0.41
C ASP A 119 1.11 -15.70 1.05
N ILE A 120 1.24 -14.57 0.37
CA ILE A 120 0.65 -13.29 0.75
C ILE A 120 -0.36 -12.91 -0.32
N HIS A 121 -1.61 -12.72 0.11
CA HIS A 121 -2.73 -12.42 -0.78
C HIS A 121 -3.27 -11.02 -0.53
N ALA A 122 -3.65 -10.31 -1.60
CA ALA A 122 -4.49 -9.12 -1.49
C ALA A 122 -5.96 -9.55 -1.56
N VAL A 123 -6.75 -9.12 -0.58
CA VAL A 123 -8.14 -9.57 -0.38
C VAL A 123 -9.16 -8.42 -0.23
N GLY A 124 -8.69 -7.18 -0.21
CA GLY A 124 -9.56 -6.01 -0.25
C GLY A 124 -8.80 -4.69 -0.12
N MET A 125 -9.51 -3.57 -0.20
CA MET A 125 -8.99 -2.26 0.20
C MET A 125 -9.61 -1.82 1.54
N GLY A 126 -8.89 -1.01 2.29
CA GLY A 126 -9.41 -0.23 3.41
C GLY A 126 -9.53 1.25 3.06
N PRO A 127 -10.21 2.05 3.90
CA PRO A 127 -10.38 3.48 3.66
C PRO A 127 -9.07 4.26 3.84
N PRO A 128 -8.95 5.45 3.22
CA PRO A 128 -9.91 6.07 2.31
C PRO A 128 -9.97 5.34 0.96
N VAL A 129 -10.94 5.69 0.10
CA VAL A 129 -10.96 5.20 -1.28
C VAL A 129 -9.71 5.63 -2.05
N ILE A 130 -9.36 4.87 -3.09
CA ILE A 130 -8.26 5.20 -3.98
C ILE A 130 -8.52 6.55 -4.66
N PHE A 131 -7.47 7.36 -4.79
CA PHE A 131 -7.56 8.67 -5.40
C PHE A 131 -8.24 8.58 -6.78
N GLY A 132 -9.20 9.45 -7.03
CA GLY A 132 -9.98 9.48 -8.27
C GLY A 132 -11.14 8.46 -8.35
N LYS A 133 -11.34 7.59 -7.35
CA LYS A 133 -12.46 6.64 -7.31
C LYS A 133 -13.70 7.15 -6.57
N GLY A 134 -13.58 8.24 -5.80
CA GLY A 134 -14.69 8.87 -5.09
C GLY A 134 -14.33 10.25 -4.54
N PRO A 135 -15.24 10.85 -3.75
CA PRO A 135 -14.94 12.09 -3.03
C PRO A 135 -13.67 11.93 -2.17
N PRO A 136 -12.79 12.94 -2.09
CA PRO A 136 -11.59 12.88 -1.26
C PRO A 136 -11.92 12.49 0.18
N GLY A 137 -11.21 11.49 0.72
CA GLY A 137 -11.41 11.00 2.09
C GLY A 137 -12.61 10.09 2.30
N SER A 138 -13.38 9.75 1.25
CA SER A 138 -14.52 8.84 1.37
C SER A 138 -14.09 7.47 1.92
N THR A 139 -14.95 6.87 2.74
CA THR A 139 -14.79 5.52 3.29
C THR A 139 -15.58 4.46 2.52
N GLU A 140 -16.23 4.84 1.42
CA GLU A 140 -17.03 3.96 0.56
C GLU A 140 -16.15 3.06 -0.34
N VAL A 141 -15.38 2.16 0.27
CA VAL A 141 -14.36 1.32 -0.40
C VAL A 141 -14.89 0.45 -1.56
N TRP A 142 -16.20 0.21 -1.64
CA TRP A 142 -16.80 -0.48 -2.79
C TRP A 142 -16.57 0.26 -4.12
N ARG A 143 -16.30 1.58 -4.08
CA ARG A 143 -15.99 2.39 -5.26
C ARG A 143 -14.68 2.00 -5.94
N ASP A 144 -13.73 1.43 -5.20
CA ASP A 144 -12.44 1.01 -5.76
C ASP A 144 -12.59 -0.14 -6.76
N LEU A 145 -13.73 -0.84 -6.75
CA LEU A 145 -14.07 -1.91 -7.69
C LEU A 145 -14.61 -1.42 -9.05
N ILE A 146 -14.80 -0.11 -9.23
CA ILE A 146 -15.51 0.47 -10.39
C ILE A 146 -14.53 1.09 -11.39
N GLY A 147 -14.89 1.05 -12.67
CA GLY A 147 -14.20 1.80 -13.72
C GLY A 147 -12.95 1.11 -14.25
N GLY A 148 -12.93 -0.23 -14.24
CA GLY A 148 -11.86 -1.04 -14.82
C GLY A 148 -12.19 -2.53 -14.79
N LYS A 149 -11.26 -3.34 -15.28
CA LYS A 149 -11.32 -4.79 -15.19
C LYS A 149 -10.69 -5.26 -13.87
N LEU A 150 -11.38 -6.12 -13.13
CA LEU A 150 -10.84 -6.73 -11.91
C LEU A 150 -9.63 -7.60 -12.25
N VAL A 151 -8.63 -7.57 -11.36
CA VAL A 151 -7.51 -8.50 -11.42
C VAL A 151 -8.00 -9.93 -11.27
N LYS A 152 -7.30 -10.88 -11.90
CA LYS A 152 -7.58 -12.31 -11.84
C LYS A 152 -6.43 -13.02 -11.13
N GLU A 153 -6.74 -14.14 -10.49
CA GLU A 153 -5.74 -15.02 -9.91
C GLU A 153 -4.86 -15.61 -11.03
N GLY A 154 -3.53 -15.44 -10.93
CA GLY A 154 -2.57 -16.01 -11.89
C GLY A 154 -2.35 -15.26 -13.21
N GLY A 155 -2.54 -13.94 -13.23
CA GLY A 155 -2.17 -13.06 -14.36
C GLY A 155 -0.73 -12.58 -14.32
#